data_AF-A0A388Q859-F1
#
_entry.id   AF-A0A388Q859-F1
#
_cell.length_a   1.000
_cell.length_b   1.000
_cell.length_c   1.000
_cell.angle_alpha   90.00
_cell.angle_beta   90.00
_cell.angle_gamma   90.00
#
_symmetry.space_group_name_H-M   'P 1'
#
loop_
_entity.id
_entity.type
_entity.pdbx_description
1 polymer ?
#
loop_
_entity_poly.entity_id
_entity_poly.type
_entity_poly.pdbx_seq_one_letter_code
_entity_poly.pdbx_strand_id
1 'polypeptide(L)'
;MHLTEVAAPIEQRVLLIIHDPLVGAQRSQSLHSALGWNDPDELANQYCADVATASHGLVQYRIVERVLVDAFPAKLDGFNYTAQHYLDCWHSRSGFHQPDAVDYMRLIQRFNILQRVHAGAIDEVWLMAFPYAGYYESIMGGPDAFWCNAPPLTNTGAAGRRFVIMGFNYERGPGEMLENLGHRTESIMAHVFAQAPTAHNLWERFTRHERTHPGRAECGNVHFAPNSERDYEWGSRRPVQCSADSWLNFPQLGGAARAMNCIDWGGGDIRAHHLWWLQRLPHTTGSSAQVSHNWWDYIMRPELVTV
;
A
#
# COMPACT_ATOMS: atom_id res chain seq x y z
N MET A 1 5.68 -31.60 16.82
CA MET A 1 5.99 -30.16 16.88
C MET A 1 6.79 -29.84 15.62
N HIS A 2 6.13 -29.57 14.50
CA HIS A 2 6.84 -29.06 13.32
C HIS A 2 7.10 -27.59 13.58
N LEU A 3 8.36 -27.24 13.77
CA LEU A 3 8.79 -25.85 13.77
C LEU A 3 8.50 -25.33 12.36
N THR A 4 7.53 -24.43 12.23
CA THR A 4 7.33 -23.65 11.01
C THR A 4 8.59 -22.83 10.80
N GLU A 5 9.32 -23.12 9.74
CA GLU A 5 10.52 -22.38 9.40
C GLU A 5 10.11 -20.97 8.92
N VAL A 6 10.73 -19.95 9.54
CA VAL A 6 10.45 -18.54 9.23
C VAL A 6 11.09 -18.21 7.89
N ALA A 7 10.34 -17.56 6.99
CA ALA A 7 10.86 -17.16 5.68
C ALA A 7 12.05 -16.17 5.82
N ALA A 8 12.95 -16.18 4.83
CA ALA A 8 14.10 -15.28 4.82
C ALA A 8 13.65 -13.82 4.68
N PRO A 9 14.32 -12.85 5.34
CA PRO A 9 13.98 -11.43 5.23
C PRO A 9 13.96 -10.91 3.79
N ILE A 10 12.97 -10.08 3.50
CA ILE A 10 12.77 -9.38 2.23
C ILE A 10 13.25 -7.94 2.42
N GLU A 11 14.47 -7.64 1.99
CA GLU A 11 14.93 -6.25 1.89
C GLU A 11 14.23 -5.58 0.69
N GLN A 12 13.74 -4.36 0.89
CA GLN A 12 13.13 -3.53 -0.16
C GLN A 12 13.84 -2.18 -0.22
N ARG A 13 14.58 -1.94 -1.31
CA ARG A 13 15.32 -0.69 -1.53
C ARG A 13 14.41 0.38 -2.11
N VAL A 14 14.23 1.46 -1.37
CA VAL A 14 13.27 2.52 -1.70
C VAL A 14 13.99 3.77 -2.20
N LEU A 15 13.53 4.28 -3.33
CA LEU A 15 13.74 5.67 -3.72
C LEU A 15 12.60 6.52 -3.15
N LEU A 16 12.90 7.34 -2.15
CA LEU A 16 11.95 8.25 -1.52
C LEU A 16 12.04 9.62 -2.20
N ILE A 17 10.97 10.06 -2.86
CA ILE A 17 10.88 11.37 -3.50
C ILE A 17 9.77 12.17 -2.80
N ILE A 18 10.18 13.26 -2.13
CA ILE A 18 9.30 14.14 -1.38
C ILE A 18 9.10 15.42 -2.21
N HIS A 19 7.89 15.66 -2.69
CA HIS A 19 7.51 16.94 -3.31
C HIS A 19 6.91 17.84 -2.23
N ASP A 20 7.74 18.72 -1.70
CA ASP A 20 7.40 19.61 -0.61
C ASP A 20 7.87 21.03 -0.97
N PRO A 21 7.09 21.73 -1.81
CA PRO A 21 7.49 23.01 -2.38
C PRO A 21 7.59 24.09 -1.31
N LEU A 22 8.53 25.01 -1.49
CA LEU A 22 8.67 26.18 -0.65
C LEU A 22 7.57 27.20 -0.96
N VAL A 23 7.00 27.77 0.10
CA VAL A 23 5.86 28.70 0.06
C VAL A 23 6.13 30.00 0.80
N GLY A 24 5.20 30.95 0.67
CA GLY A 24 5.30 32.30 1.22
C GLY A 24 6.09 33.26 0.34
N ALA A 25 6.00 34.56 0.64
CA ALA A 25 6.61 35.62 -0.15
C ALA A 25 8.14 35.48 -0.31
N GLN A 26 8.80 34.88 0.68
CA GLN A 26 10.25 34.63 0.68
C GLN A 26 10.62 33.19 0.31
N ARG A 27 9.65 32.30 0.03
CA ARG A 27 9.87 30.86 -0.23
C ARG A 27 10.78 30.22 0.83
N SER A 28 10.54 30.49 2.10
CA SER A 28 11.42 30.10 3.21
C SER A 28 10.86 28.97 4.09
N GLN A 29 9.62 28.56 3.86
CA GLN A 29 8.97 27.46 4.58
C GLN A 29 8.51 26.40 3.59
N SER A 30 8.67 25.13 3.94
CA SER A 30 8.03 24.01 3.25
C SER A 30 6.51 24.11 3.31
N LEU A 31 5.84 23.56 2.30
CA LEU A 31 4.38 23.52 2.24
C LEU A 31 3.80 22.76 3.43
N HIS A 32 4.37 21.61 3.80
CA HIS A 32 3.87 20.83 4.94
C HIS A 32 3.92 21.61 6.25
N SER A 33 5.05 22.28 6.55
CA SER A 33 5.19 23.10 7.75
C SER A 33 4.27 24.30 7.75
N ALA A 34 4.11 24.97 6.61
CA ALA A 34 3.23 26.14 6.49
C ALA A 34 1.75 25.79 6.71
N LEU A 35 1.33 24.56 6.39
CA LEU A 35 -0.04 24.09 6.54
C LEU A 35 -0.26 23.19 7.76
N GLY A 36 0.76 22.97 8.58
CA GLY A 36 0.68 22.15 9.78
C GLY A 36 0.39 20.67 9.49
N TRP A 37 0.87 20.16 8.37
CA TRP A 37 0.77 18.75 7.99
C TRP A 37 1.92 17.94 8.56
N ASN A 38 1.83 16.62 8.43
CA ASN A 38 2.83 15.70 8.98
C ASN A 38 4.17 15.86 8.25
N ASP A 39 5.25 15.62 8.99
CA ASP A 39 6.59 15.54 8.40
C ASP A 39 6.68 14.26 7.54
N PRO A 40 7.04 14.38 6.25
CA PRO A 40 7.09 13.24 5.35
C PRO A 40 8.19 12.23 5.71
N ASP A 41 9.30 12.65 6.31
CA ASP A 41 10.34 11.74 6.78
C ASP A 41 9.87 10.95 8.02
N GLU A 42 9.17 11.60 8.94
CA GLU A 42 8.55 10.90 10.08
C GLU A 42 7.52 9.87 9.62
N LEU A 43 6.67 10.23 8.67
CA LEU A 43 5.69 9.31 8.06
C LEU A 43 6.37 8.12 7.39
N ALA A 44 7.42 8.35 6.58
CA ALA A 44 8.17 7.29 5.93
C ALA A 44 8.78 6.32 6.96
N ASN A 45 9.36 6.83 8.05
CA ASN A 45 9.92 6.01 9.12
C ASN A 45 8.85 5.21 9.88
N GLN A 46 7.69 5.82 10.16
CA GLN A 46 6.57 5.12 10.81
C GLN A 46 6.03 4.00 9.91
N TYR A 47 5.88 4.25 8.61
CA TYR A 47 5.45 3.25 7.65
C TYR A 47 6.46 2.08 7.54
N CYS A 48 7.77 2.35 7.52
CA CYS A 48 8.80 1.31 7.60
C CYS A 48 8.61 0.41 8.84
N ALA A 49 8.42 1.03 10.01
CA ALA A 49 8.25 0.31 11.28
C ALA A 49 6.94 -0.49 11.33
N ASP A 50 5.87 0.06 10.79
CA ASP A 50 4.56 -0.58 10.72
C ASP A 50 4.60 -1.81 9.81
N VAL A 51 5.20 -1.71 8.63
CA VAL A 51 5.31 -2.85 7.71
C VAL A 51 6.24 -3.91 8.26
N ALA A 52 7.34 -3.54 8.91
CA ALA A 52 8.20 -4.50 9.62
C ALA A 52 7.40 -5.22 10.73
N THR A 53 6.59 -4.50 11.50
CA THR A 53 5.75 -5.10 12.55
C THR A 53 4.68 -6.01 11.95
N ALA A 54 3.99 -5.55 10.92
CA ALA A 54 2.90 -6.28 10.28
C ALA A 54 3.37 -7.55 9.57
N SER A 55 4.60 -7.55 9.06
CA SER A 55 5.19 -8.70 8.38
C SER A 55 5.99 -9.62 9.32
N HIS A 56 5.87 -9.46 10.64
CA HIS A 56 6.64 -10.24 11.64
C HIS A 56 8.16 -10.13 11.46
N GLY A 57 8.63 -8.95 11.03
CA GLY A 57 10.02 -8.65 10.75
C GLY A 57 10.51 -9.11 9.37
N LEU A 58 9.64 -9.72 8.56
CA LEU A 58 10.00 -10.26 7.25
C LEU A 58 10.37 -9.16 6.25
N VAL A 59 9.55 -8.11 6.12
CA VAL A 59 9.79 -7.02 5.18
C VAL A 59 10.59 -5.92 5.87
N GLN A 60 11.74 -5.58 5.29
CA GLN A 60 12.63 -4.54 5.79
C GLN A 60 12.86 -3.50 4.68
N TYR A 61 12.24 -2.34 4.83
CA TYR A 61 12.49 -1.23 3.93
C TYR A 61 13.83 -0.57 4.22
N ARG A 62 14.56 -0.26 3.16
CA ARG A 62 15.78 0.54 3.20
C ARG A 62 15.64 1.69 2.23
N ILE A 63 15.47 2.92 2.74
CA ILE A 63 15.52 4.11 1.90
C ILE A 63 16.97 4.31 1.46
N VAL A 64 17.25 3.95 0.20
CA VAL A 64 18.61 4.02 -0.37
C VAL A 64 18.94 5.40 -0.90
N GLU A 65 17.91 6.18 -1.23
CA GLU A 65 18.05 7.58 -1.63
C GLU A 65 16.79 8.35 -1.23
N ARG A 66 17.00 9.52 -0.64
CA ARG A 66 15.96 10.51 -0.33
C ARG A 66 16.19 11.74 -1.21
N VAL A 67 15.17 12.10 -1.99
CA VAL A 67 15.18 13.27 -2.88
C VAL A 67 14.09 14.24 -2.42
N LEU A 68 14.50 15.39 -1.88
CA LEU A 68 13.59 16.49 -1.58
C LEU A 68 13.47 17.40 -2.81
N VAL A 69 12.24 17.67 -3.21
CA VAL A 69 11.91 18.41 -4.42
C VAL A 69 11.12 19.66 -4.05
N ASP A 70 11.76 20.83 -4.19
CA ASP A 70 11.07 22.13 -4.17
C ASP A 70 10.34 22.38 -5.49
N ALA A 71 9.29 21.61 -5.75
CA ALA A 71 8.42 21.83 -6.89
C ALA A 71 7.07 21.14 -6.71
N PHE A 72 6.05 21.71 -7.34
CA PHE A 72 4.82 21.00 -7.66
C PHE A 72 5.09 20.08 -8.87
N PRO A 73 4.67 18.80 -8.83
CA PRO A 73 4.81 17.89 -9.96
C PRO A 73 3.83 18.29 -11.06
N ALA A 74 4.27 18.16 -12.33
CA ALA A 74 3.43 18.50 -13.47
C ALA A 74 2.31 17.46 -13.64
N LYS A 75 1.12 17.96 -13.94
CA LYS A 75 -0.05 17.17 -14.34
C LYS A 75 0.16 16.59 -15.73
N LEU A 76 -0.62 15.57 -16.06
CA LEU A 76 -0.57 14.88 -17.34
C LEU A 76 -0.86 15.81 -18.53
N ASP A 77 -1.68 16.83 -18.32
CA ASP A 77 -1.98 17.87 -19.32
C ASP A 77 -0.97 19.02 -19.35
N GLY A 78 0.12 18.91 -18.58
CA GLY A 78 1.18 19.90 -18.49
C GLY A 78 0.92 21.02 -17.48
N PHE A 79 -0.25 21.07 -16.83
CA PHE A 79 -0.51 22.04 -15.76
C PHE A 79 0.49 21.85 -14.61
N ASN A 80 0.90 22.96 -14.00
CA ASN A 80 1.69 22.92 -12.77
C ASN A 80 1.24 24.01 -11.82
N TYR A 81 1.06 23.67 -10.55
CA TYR A 81 0.74 24.65 -9.53
C TYR A 81 1.93 25.58 -9.28
N THR A 82 1.64 26.85 -9.04
CA THR A 82 2.54 27.73 -8.30
C THR A 82 2.20 27.62 -6.81
N ALA A 83 3.15 28.00 -5.94
CA ALA A 83 2.89 28.04 -4.50
C ALA A 83 1.67 28.88 -4.14
N GLN A 84 1.54 30.07 -4.73
CA GLN A 84 0.41 30.95 -4.48
C GLN A 84 -0.91 30.33 -4.95
N HIS A 85 -0.94 29.80 -6.18
CA HIS A 85 -2.15 29.21 -6.73
C HIS A 85 -2.63 28.03 -5.87
N TYR A 86 -1.72 27.14 -5.46
CA TYR A 86 -2.09 26.02 -4.60
C TYR A 86 -2.66 26.48 -3.25
N LEU A 87 -2.02 27.46 -2.61
CA LEU A 87 -2.49 28.00 -1.33
C LEU A 87 -3.87 28.67 -1.47
N ASP A 88 -4.11 29.41 -2.55
CA ASP A 88 -5.41 30.02 -2.82
C ASP A 88 -6.51 28.95 -2.97
N CYS A 89 -6.23 27.87 -3.69
CA CYS A 89 -7.13 26.72 -3.78
C CYS A 89 -7.37 26.06 -2.42
N TRP A 90 -6.31 25.86 -1.64
CA TRP A 90 -6.38 25.23 -0.32
C TRP A 90 -7.21 26.06 0.66
N HIS A 91 -7.00 27.37 0.72
CA HIS A 91 -7.74 28.26 1.61
C HIS A 91 -9.20 28.43 1.19
N SER A 92 -9.47 28.52 -0.12
CA SER A 92 -10.84 28.63 -0.64
C SER A 92 -11.59 27.30 -0.67
N ARG A 93 -10.90 26.17 -0.50
CA ARG A 93 -11.44 24.81 -0.66
C ARG A 93 -12.06 24.59 -2.04
N SER A 94 -11.57 25.28 -3.07
CA SER A 94 -12.14 25.26 -4.41
C SER A 94 -11.08 25.59 -5.48
N GLY A 95 -11.40 25.38 -6.76
CA GLY A 95 -10.53 25.79 -7.86
C GLY A 95 -9.31 24.91 -8.09
N PHE A 96 -9.19 23.76 -7.41
CA PHE A 96 -8.16 22.77 -7.75
C PHE A 96 -8.29 22.34 -9.21
N HIS A 97 -7.14 22.21 -9.87
CA HIS A 97 -7.05 21.82 -11.28
C HIS A 97 -7.69 20.46 -11.56
N GLN A 98 -8.34 20.35 -12.71
CA GLN A 98 -8.85 19.12 -13.26
C GLN A 98 -8.52 19.05 -14.76
N PRO A 99 -8.04 17.91 -15.28
CA PRO A 99 -7.84 16.62 -14.58
C PRO A 99 -6.66 16.62 -13.58
N ASP A 100 -6.79 15.89 -12.47
CA ASP A 100 -5.79 15.91 -11.39
C ASP A 100 -4.59 14.98 -11.60
N ALA A 101 -4.61 14.06 -12.57
CA ALA A 101 -3.55 13.04 -12.73
C ALA A 101 -2.16 13.64 -12.97
N VAL A 102 -1.14 13.12 -12.28
CA VAL A 102 0.27 13.49 -12.51
C VAL A 102 0.81 12.88 -13.81
N ASP A 103 1.79 13.54 -14.43
CA ASP A 103 2.62 12.95 -15.47
C ASP A 103 3.67 11.98 -14.86
N TYR A 104 3.29 10.71 -14.69
CA TYR A 104 4.20 9.67 -14.20
C TYR A 104 5.42 9.46 -15.11
N MET A 105 5.30 9.60 -16.42
CA MET A 105 6.42 9.39 -17.34
C MET A 105 7.48 10.46 -17.17
N ARG A 106 7.07 11.71 -16.91
CA ARG A 106 7.99 12.79 -16.56
C ARG A 106 8.72 12.52 -15.24
N LEU A 107 8.05 11.97 -14.23
CA LEU A 107 8.71 11.55 -12.98
C LEU A 107 9.73 10.42 -13.24
N ILE A 108 9.32 9.39 -13.99
CA ILE A 108 10.16 8.25 -14.37
C ILE A 108 11.44 8.71 -15.07
N GLN A 109 11.32 9.62 -16.03
CA GLN A 109 12.47 10.17 -16.75
C GLN A 109 13.35 11.03 -15.84
N ARG A 110 12.74 11.96 -15.07
CA ARG A 110 13.46 12.89 -14.20
C ARG A 110 14.35 12.19 -13.18
N PHE A 111 13.85 11.10 -12.58
CA PHE A 111 14.56 10.38 -11.52
C PHE A 111 15.24 9.10 -12.01
N ASN A 112 15.22 8.85 -13.32
CA ASN A 112 15.82 7.69 -13.96
C ASN A 112 15.34 6.35 -13.37
N ILE A 113 14.04 6.25 -13.09
CA ILE A 113 13.46 5.15 -12.30
C ILE A 113 13.69 3.80 -12.99
N LEU A 114 13.43 3.70 -14.31
CA LEU A 114 13.51 2.41 -15.02
C LEU A 114 14.93 1.84 -14.98
N GLN A 115 15.96 2.67 -15.22
CA GLN A 115 17.34 2.19 -15.22
C GLN A 115 17.78 1.78 -13.82
N ARG A 116 17.32 2.49 -12.77
CA ARG A 116 17.61 2.14 -11.38
C ARG A 116 16.96 0.81 -10.98
N VAL A 117 15.70 0.56 -11.40
CA VAL A 117 15.03 -0.74 -11.20
C VAL A 117 15.75 -1.85 -11.95
N HIS A 118 16.11 -1.61 -13.21
CA HIS A 118 16.83 -2.57 -14.06
C HIS A 118 18.18 -2.95 -13.49
N ALA A 119 18.93 -1.98 -12.97
CA ALA A 119 20.22 -2.20 -12.31
C ALA A 119 20.10 -2.83 -10.91
N GLY A 120 18.88 -3.04 -10.39
CA GLY A 120 18.65 -3.49 -9.03
C GLY A 120 19.11 -2.50 -7.96
N ALA A 121 19.19 -1.21 -8.29
CA ALA A 121 19.54 -0.16 -7.34
C ALA A 121 18.35 0.19 -6.42
N ILE A 122 17.13 0.04 -6.93
CA ILE A 122 15.87 0.27 -6.23
C ILE A 122 14.88 -0.84 -6.57
N ASP A 123 13.97 -1.13 -5.65
CA ASP A 123 12.88 -2.10 -5.78
C ASP A 123 11.50 -1.42 -5.80
N GLU A 124 11.38 -0.29 -5.11
CA GLU A 124 10.14 0.45 -4.96
C GLU A 124 10.41 1.97 -4.96
N VAL A 125 9.41 2.74 -5.38
CA VAL A 125 9.47 4.21 -5.37
C VAL A 125 8.36 4.73 -4.46
N TRP A 126 8.69 5.63 -3.54
CA TRP A 126 7.72 6.35 -2.74
C TRP A 126 7.65 7.79 -3.21
N LEU A 127 6.47 8.22 -3.64
CA LEU A 127 6.17 9.61 -3.94
C LEU A 127 5.37 10.18 -2.77
N MET A 128 5.96 11.09 -2.00
CA MET A 128 5.25 11.79 -0.93
C MET A 128 4.93 13.22 -1.38
N ALA A 129 3.66 13.61 -1.28
CA ALA A 129 3.22 14.95 -1.65
C ALA A 129 1.99 15.39 -0.86
N PHE A 130 1.52 16.58 -1.20
CA PHE A 130 0.33 17.24 -0.70
C PHE A 130 -0.96 16.73 -1.40
N PRO A 131 -2.17 17.01 -0.85
CA PRO A 131 -3.44 16.73 -1.51
C PRO A 131 -3.52 17.35 -2.90
N TYR A 132 -4.11 16.67 -3.87
CA TYR A 132 -4.17 17.12 -5.28
C TYR A 132 -2.80 17.18 -5.97
N ALA A 133 -1.83 16.37 -5.54
CA ALA A 133 -0.61 16.12 -6.31
C ALA A 133 -0.85 15.23 -7.54
N GLY A 134 -1.93 14.43 -7.54
CA GLY A 134 -2.33 13.58 -8.66
C GLY A 134 -1.74 12.17 -8.63
N TYR A 135 -1.28 11.71 -7.47
CA TYR A 135 -0.72 10.38 -7.30
C TYR A 135 -1.82 9.36 -7.04
N TYR A 136 -1.73 8.22 -7.73
CA TYR A 136 -2.38 6.98 -7.29
C TYR A 136 -1.70 6.43 -6.04
N GLU A 137 -2.49 5.79 -5.19
CA GLU A 137 -2.03 5.12 -3.95
C GLU A 137 -0.98 4.05 -4.23
N SER A 138 -1.20 3.26 -5.29
CA SER A 138 -0.21 2.39 -5.90
C SER A 138 -0.38 2.36 -7.42
N ILE A 139 0.72 2.17 -8.15
CA ILE A 139 0.69 1.92 -9.59
C ILE A 139 1.88 1.03 -10.00
N MET A 140 1.63 0.07 -10.89
CA MET A 140 2.66 -0.88 -11.33
C MET A 140 3.26 -0.50 -12.67
N GLY A 141 4.58 -0.62 -12.80
CA GLY A 141 5.31 -0.53 -14.06
C GLY A 141 6.17 -1.79 -14.30
N GLY A 142 6.79 -1.85 -15.47
CA GLY A 142 7.60 -2.98 -15.92
C GLY A 142 6.92 -3.84 -17.00
N PRO A 143 7.60 -4.88 -17.51
CA PRO A 143 6.99 -5.83 -18.44
C PRO A 143 5.78 -6.52 -17.81
N ASP A 144 4.72 -6.71 -18.60
CA ASP A 144 3.49 -7.39 -18.20
C ASP A 144 2.85 -6.84 -16.92
N ALA A 145 3.03 -5.54 -16.67
CA ALA A 145 2.41 -4.84 -15.55
C ALA A 145 0.87 -4.95 -15.65
N PHE A 146 0.24 -5.16 -14.49
CA PHE A 146 -1.20 -5.30 -14.36
C PHE A 146 -1.78 -4.29 -13.37
N TRP A 147 -3.10 -4.30 -13.21
CA TRP A 147 -3.81 -3.40 -12.28
C TRP A 147 -3.28 -3.52 -10.85
N CYS A 148 -2.79 -2.43 -10.28
CA CYS A 148 -2.32 -2.37 -8.90
C CYS A 148 -2.90 -1.13 -8.23
N ASN A 149 -4.20 -1.17 -7.92
CA ASN A 149 -5.03 -0.02 -7.53
C ASN A 149 -5.03 1.17 -8.52
N ALA A 150 -4.51 0.95 -9.72
CA ALA A 150 -4.45 1.90 -10.81
C ALA A 150 -4.19 1.14 -12.13
N PRO A 151 -4.54 1.73 -13.29
CA PRO A 151 -4.12 1.19 -14.58
C PRO A 151 -2.60 1.02 -14.66
N PRO A 152 -2.08 -0.07 -15.26
CA PRO A 152 -0.64 -0.30 -15.36
C PRO A 152 0.05 0.79 -16.19
N LEU A 153 1.27 1.17 -15.80
CA LEU A 153 2.09 2.12 -16.55
C LEU A 153 2.57 1.49 -17.86
N THR A 154 2.23 2.14 -18.97
CA THR A 154 2.72 1.75 -20.30
C THR A 154 4.13 2.29 -20.55
N ASN A 155 4.84 1.71 -21.52
CA ASN A 155 6.19 2.14 -21.93
C ASN A 155 7.26 2.07 -20.81
N THR A 156 7.09 1.16 -19.84
CA THR A 156 8.01 0.97 -18.70
C THR A 156 8.82 -0.32 -18.77
N GLY A 157 8.77 -1.06 -19.89
CA GLY A 157 9.46 -2.35 -20.06
C GLY A 157 10.99 -2.30 -19.88
N ALA A 158 11.61 -1.13 -20.07
CA ALA A 158 13.04 -0.94 -19.84
C ALA A 158 13.47 -1.18 -18.37
N ALA A 159 12.53 -1.26 -17.42
CA ALA A 159 12.81 -1.68 -16.05
C ALA A 159 13.27 -3.15 -15.96
N GLY A 160 12.98 -4.00 -16.95
CA GLY A 160 13.38 -5.41 -16.99
C GLY A 160 12.66 -6.33 -16.01
N ARG A 161 11.89 -5.78 -15.06
CA ARG A 161 11.01 -6.49 -14.13
C ARG A 161 9.90 -5.56 -13.65
N ARG A 162 8.86 -6.13 -13.04
CA ARG A 162 7.78 -5.35 -12.43
C ARG A 162 8.27 -4.64 -11.17
N PHE A 163 7.73 -3.44 -10.94
CA PHE A 163 7.97 -2.63 -9.75
C PHE A 163 6.72 -1.81 -9.45
N VAL A 164 6.60 -1.32 -8.22
CA VAL A 164 5.46 -0.49 -7.78
C VAL A 164 5.96 0.90 -7.39
N ILE A 165 5.18 1.91 -7.76
CA ILE A 165 5.30 3.27 -7.23
C ILE A 165 4.14 3.46 -6.25
N MET A 166 4.45 3.79 -5.00
CA MET A 166 3.48 4.14 -3.96
C MET A 166 3.32 5.66 -3.90
N GLY A 167 2.08 6.15 -3.87
CA GLY A 167 1.77 7.57 -3.71
C GLY A 167 1.20 7.86 -2.34
N PHE A 168 1.91 8.64 -1.53
CA PHE A 168 1.50 9.00 -0.17
C PHE A 168 1.20 10.50 -0.05
N ASN A 169 0.21 10.81 0.78
CA ASN A 169 -0.22 12.17 1.08
C ASN A 169 0.18 12.54 2.51
N TYR A 170 1.07 13.52 2.69
CA TYR A 170 1.54 13.92 4.02
C TYR A 170 0.54 14.79 4.81
N GLU A 171 -0.60 15.18 4.22
CA GLU A 171 -1.77 15.69 4.97
C GLU A 171 -2.50 14.57 5.73
N ARG A 172 -2.27 13.31 5.36
CA ARG A 172 -2.82 12.10 5.98
C ARG A 172 -1.78 11.42 6.87
N GLY A 173 -2.15 10.33 7.53
CA GLY A 173 -1.31 9.63 8.49
C GLY A 173 -0.84 8.24 8.01
N PRO A 174 -0.15 7.50 8.89
CA PRO A 174 0.32 6.14 8.58
C PRO A 174 -0.82 5.14 8.29
N GLY A 175 -2.03 5.39 8.83
CA GLY A 175 -3.19 4.55 8.56
C GLY A 175 -3.54 4.50 7.08
N GLU A 176 -3.58 5.65 6.42
CA GLU A 176 -3.80 5.74 4.98
C GLU A 176 -2.61 5.21 4.17
N MET A 177 -1.37 5.34 4.66
CA MET A 177 -0.23 4.70 3.99
C MET A 177 -0.34 3.17 4.01
N LEU A 178 -0.82 2.59 5.11
CA LEU A 178 -1.10 1.15 5.20
C LEU A 178 -2.31 0.72 4.38
N GLU A 179 -3.31 1.59 4.22
CA GLU A 179 -4.42 1.37 3.30
C GLU A 179 -3.94 1.25 1.85
N ASN A 180 -3.03 2.12 1.41
CA ASN A 180 -2.39 2.00 0.09
C ASN A 180 -1.70 0.63 -0.09
N LEU A 181 -0.98 0.16 0.94
CA LEU A 181 -0.38 -1.18 0.93
C LEU A 181 -1.44 -2.29 0.91
N GLY A 182 -2.56 -2.09 1.60
CA GLY A 182 -3.72 -2.97 1.56
C GLY A 182 -4.25 -3.13 0.14
N HIS A 183 -4.48 -2.03 -0.57
CA HIS A 183 -4.93 -2.05 -1.96
C HIS A 183 -3.93 -2.69 -2.93
N ARG A 184 -2.63 -2.45 -2.76
CA ARG A 184 -1.58 -3.19 -3.48
C ARG A 184 -1.69 -4.69 -3.20
N THR A 185 -1.83 -5.06 -1.93
CA THR A 185 -1.96 -6.46 -1.50
C THR A 185 -3.17 -7.12 -2.15
N GLU A 186 -4.33 -6.47 -2.12
CA GLU A 186 -5.54 -6.97 -2.75
C GLU A 186 -5.38 -7.19 -4.25
N SER A 187 -4.80 -6.21 -4.94
CA SER A 187 -4.56 -6.28 -6.38
C SER A 187 -3.61 -7.42 -6.75
N ILE A 188 -2.50 -7.57 -6.03
CA ILE A 188 -1.49 -8.60 -6.29
C ILE A 188 -2.04 -9.99 -5.95
N MET A 189 -2.66 -10.16 -4.78
CA MET A 189 -3.14 -11.47 -4.35
C MET A 189 -4.34 -11.94 -5.17
N ALA A 190 -5.18 -11.02 -5.66
CA ALA A 190 -6.21 -11.36 -6.64
C ALA A 190 -5.60 -11.94 -7.93
N HIS A 191 -4.48 -11.40 -8.42
CA HIS A 191 -3.78 -11.97 -9.58
C HIS A 191 -3.11 -13.31 -9.27
N VAL A 192 -2.44 -13.46 -8.11
CA VAL A 192 -1.82 -14.74 -7.68
C VAL A 192 -2.84 -15.89 -7.69
N PHE A 193 -4.06 -15.61 -7.25
CA PHE A 193 -5.13 -16.60 -7.15
C PHE A 193 -6.11 -16.58 -8.32
N ALA A 194 -5.86 -15.82 -9.40
CA ALA A 194 -6.81 -15.62 -10.50
C ALA A 194 -7.21 -16.94 -11.20
N GLN A 195 -6.30 -17.91 -11.24
CA GLN A 195 -6.52 -19.24 -11.85
C GLN A 195 -6.84 -20.33 -10.83
N ALA A 196 -6.90 -19.99 -9.54
CA ALA A 196 -7.23 -20.95 -8.50
C ALA A 196 -8.74 -21.27 -8.54
N PRO A 197 -9.15 -22.55 -8.56
CA PRO A 197 -10.56 -22.89 -8.38
C PRO A 197 -11.09 -22.35 -7.06
N THR A 198 -12.31 -21.81 -7.03
CA THR A 198 -12.96 -21.22 -5.82
C THR A 198 -12.81 -22.09 -4.57
N ALA A 199 -12.92 -23.42 -4.69
CA ALA A 199 -12.77 -24.35 -3.56
C ALA A 199 -11.37 -24.34 -2.91
N HIS A 200 -10.35 -23.91 -3.65
CA HIS A 200 -8.95 -23.82 -3.24
C HIS A 200 -8.41 -22.39 -3.23
N ASN A 201 -9.25 -21.39 -3.53
CA ASN A 201 -8.85 -20.00 -3.56
C ASN A 201 -8.74 -19.45 -2.13
N LEU A 202 -7.51 -19.49 -1.60
CA LEU A 202 -7.23 -19.04 -0.24
C LEU A 202 -7.37 -17.52 -0.10
N TRP A 203 -7.19 -16.73 -1.17
CA TRP A 203 -7.41 -15.29 -1.14
C TRP A 203 -8.91 -14.94 -0.98
N GLU A 204 -9.79 -15.61 -1.72
CA GLU A 204 -11.24 -15.49 -1.54
C GLU A 204 -11.70 -15.92 -0.14
N ARG A 205 -11.03 -16.91 0.45
CA ARG A 205 -11.28 -17.29 1.85
C ARG A 205 -10.79 -16.21 2.82
N PHE A 206 -9.56 -15.73 2.65
CA PHE A 206 -8.95 -14.72 3.52
C PHE A 206 -9.83 -13.47 3.64
N THR A 207 -10.37 -13.02 2.50
CA THR A 207 -11.14 -11.78 2.38
C THR A 207 -12.61 -11.86 2.79
N ARG A 208 -13.08 -13.01 3.32
CA ARG A 208 -14.47 -13.16 3.76
C ARG A 208 -14.78 -12.27 4.95
N HIS A 209 -15.95 -11.63 4.90
CA HIS A 209 -16.54 -10.88 6.00
C HIS A 209 -18.06 -11.16 6.02
N GLU A 210 -18.73 -10.82 7.13
CA GLU A 210 -20.10 -11.24 7.42
C GLU A 210 -21.11 -10.83 6.33
N ARG A 211 -20.92 -9.65 5.72
CA ARG A 211 -21.84 -9.12 4.70
C ARG A 211 -21.84 -9.96 3.42
N THR A 212 -20.70 -10.52 3.02
CA THR A 212 -20.59 -11.34 1.80
C THR A 212 -20.66 -12.84 2.09
N HIS A 213 -20.27 -13.25 3.28
CA HIS A 213 -20.18 -14.65 3.70
C HIS A 213 -20.75 -14.86 5.11
N PRO A 214 -22.07 -14.73 5.31
CA PRO A 214 -22.69 -14.83 6.64
C PRO A 214 -22.29 -16.11 7.38
N GLY A 215 -21.89 -15.97 8.65
CA GLY A 215 -21.44 -17.08 9.51
C GLY A 215 -20.10 -17.69 9.12
N ARG A 216 -19.37 -17.11 8.16
CA ARG A 216 -18.07 -17.59 7.65
C ARG A 216 -17.05 -16.46 7.52
N ALA A 217 -17.12 -15.47 8.41
CA ALA A 217 -16.19 -14.35 8.41
C ALA A 217 -14.76 -14.81 8.72
N GLU A 218 -13.79 -14.23 8.00
CA GLU A 218 -12.36 -14.48 8.11
C GLU A 218 -11.69 -13.12 8.39
N CYS A 219 -10.65 -12.71 7.66
CA CYS A 219 -9.95 -11.46 7.94
C CYS A 219 -10.67 -10.23 7.36
N GLY A 220 -11.59 -10.40 6.40
CA GLY A 220 -12.15 -9.27 5.65
C GLY A 220 -11.12 -8.64 4.71
N ASN A 221 -11.32 -7.39 4.35
CA ASN A 221 -10.47 -6.68 3.39
C ASN A 221 -10.09 -5.29 3.93
N VAL A 222 -9.38 -4.51 3.15
CA VAL A 222 -8.85 -3.22 3.61
C VAL A 222 -9.97 -2.26 4.07
N HIS A 223 -11.13 -2.29 3.39
CA HIS A 223 -12.30 -1.45 3.68
C HIS A 223 -13.30 -2.08 4.68
N PHE A 224 -13.36 -3.40 4.76
CA PHE A 224 -14.34 -4.15 5.55
C PHE A 224 -13.64 -5.05 6.57
N ALA A 225 -13.77 -4.68 7.85
CA ALA A 225 -13.53 -5.60 8.95
C ALA A 225 -14.52 -6.78 8.92
N PRO A 226 -14.27 -7.87 9.68
CA PRO A 226 -15.10 -9.07 9.64
C PRO A 226 -16.60 -8.85 9.88
N ASN A 227 -16.98 -7.82 10.64
CA ASN A 227 -18.37 -7.48 10.95
C ASN A 227 -18.91 -6.21 10.25
N SER A 228 -18.16 -5.59 9.34
CA SER A 228 -18.57 -4.36 8.67
C SER A 228 -19.82 -4.56 7.82
N GLU A 229 -20.74 -3.60 7.90
CA GLU A 229 -21.98 -3.53 7.11
C GLU A 229 -21.86 -2.53 5.95
N ARG A 230 -20.95 -1.56 6.07
CA ARG A 230 -20.65 -0.57 5.04
C ARG A 230 -19.15 -0.31 4.91
N ASP A 231 -18.82 0.41 3.85
CA ASP A 231 -17.46 0.77 3.49
C ASP A 231 -16.76 1.57 4.61
N TYR A 232 -15.49 1.29 4.87
CA TYR A 232 -14.65 1.92 5.90
C TYR A 232 -15.20 1.83 7.34
N GLU A 233 -16.01 0.80 7.63
CA GLU A 233 -16.62 0.62 8.96
C GLU A 233 -15.86 -0.37 9.83
N TRP A 234 -14.77 0.05 10.47
CA TRP A 234 -13.99 -0.85 11.35
C TRP A 234 -14.42 -0.81 12.82
N GLY A 235 -15.27 0.16 13.21
CA GLY A 235 -15.63 0.45 14.61
C GLY A 235 -16.84 -0.32 15.17
N SER A 236 -17.44 -1.25 14.42
CA SER A 236 -18.66 -1.93 14.86
C SER A 236 -18.43 -2.85 16.06
N ARG A 237 -19.21 -2.64 17.13
CA ARG A 237 -19.19 -3.50 18.34
C ARG A 237 -20.03 -4.78 18.19
N ARG A 238 -20.74 -4.94 17.07
CA ARG A 238 -21.56 -6.13 16.82
C ARG A 238 -20.67 -7.37 16.77
N PRO A 239 -20.88 -8.39 17.63
CA PRO A 239 -20.06 -9.59 17.57
C PRO A 239 -20.35 -10.38 16.29
N VAL A 240 -19.32 -11.00 15.73
CA VAL A 240 -19.39 -11.95 14.62
C VAL A 240 -18.59 -13.21 14.95
N GLN A 241 -19.05 -14.38 14.51
CA GLN A 241 -18.23 -15.60 14.56
C GLN A 241 -17.18 -15.53 13.45
N CYS A 242 -15.91 -15.47 13.83
CA CYS A 242 -14.81 -15.18 12.92
C CYS A 242 -13.66 -16.18 13.11
N SER A 243 -13.05 -16.60 12.01
CA SER A 243 -11.92 -17.54 11.97
C SER A 243 -10.57 -16.88 11.69
N ALA A 244 -10.48 -15.54 11.73
CA ALA A 244 -9.29 -14.76 11.39
C ALA A 244 -8.01 -15.21 12.11
N ASP A 245 -8.10 -15.66 13.37
CA ASP A 245 -6.93 -16.13 14.14
C ASP A 245 -6.31 -17.41 13.57
N SER A 246 -7.05 -18.20 12.79
CA SER A 246 -6.50 -19.38 12.10
C SER A 246 -5.39 -19.02 11.11
N TRP A 247 -5.42 -17.80 10.56
CA TRP A 247 -4.42 -17.31 9.61
C TRP A 247 -3.06 -17.03 10.25
N LEU A 248 -3.01 -16.77 11.56
CA LEU A 248 -1.75 -16.65 12.31
C LEU A 248 -0.99 -17.98 12.37
N ASN A 249 -1.66 -19.12 12.12
CA ASN A 249 -1.09 -20.47 12.15
C ASN A 249 -0.91 -21.07 10.75
N PHE A 250 -1.01 -20.27 9.68
CA PHE A 250 -0.91 -20.74 8.30
C PHE A 250 0.38 -21.56 8.06
N PRO A 251 0.32 -22.73 7.39
CA PRO A 251 -0.78 -23.26 6.57
C PRO A 251 -1.85 -24.06 7.33
N GLN A 252 -1.75 -24.18 8.66
CA GLN A 252 -2.70 -24.93 9.47
C GLN A 252 -3.92 -24.05 9.80
N LEU A 253 -4.82 -23.91 8.83
CA LEU A 253 -6.06 -23.13 8.95
C LEU A 253 -7.16 -23.81 9.79
N GLY A 254 -6.77 -24.67 10.73
CA GLY A 254 -7.65 -25.30 11.70
C GLY A 254 -7.90 -24.39 12.91
N GLY A 255 -9.04 -24.57 13.56
CA GLY A 255 -9.43 -23.75 14.70
C GLY A 255 -10.94 -23.54 14.73
N ALA A 256 -11.51 -23.37 15.93
CA ALA A 256 -12.90 -22.97 16.04
C ALA A 256 -13.01 -21.46 15.82
N ALA A 257 -14.00 -21.05 15.04
CA ALA A 257 -14.40 -19.65 15.00
C ALA A 257 -14.74 -19.19 16.43
N ARG A 258 -14.42 -17.93 16.74
CA ARG A 258 -14.82 -17.29 18.00
C ARG A 258 -15.54 -15.99 17.75
N ALA A 259 -16.30 -15.54 18.75
CA ALA A 259 -16.87 -14.20 18.71
C ALA A 259 -15.74 -13.15 18.70
N MET A 260 -15.76 -12.28 17.69
CA MET A 260 -14.89 -11.11 17.55
C MET A 260 -15.72 -9.85 17.30
N ASN A 261 -15.17 -8.68 17.60
CA ASN A 261 -15.72 -7.37 17.22
C ASN A 261 -14.60 -6.34 17.06
N CYS A 262 -14.95 -5.05 16.93
CA CYS A 262 -13.96 -4.00 16.72
C CYS A 262 -12.80 -3.97 17.71
N ILE A 263 -12.97 -4.43 18.95
CA ILE A 263 -11.88 -4.48 19.94
C ILE A 263 -10.74 -5.37 19.45
N ASP A 264 -11.04 -6.45 18.73
CA ASP A 264 -10.02 -7.39 18.23
C ASP A 264 -9.09 -6.77 17.17
N TRP A 265 -9.57 -5.76 16.43
CA TRP A 265 -8.82 -5.11 15.33
C TRP A 265 -8.69 -3.59 15.50
N GLY A 266 -8.57 -3.12 16.74
CA GLY A 266 -8.15 -1.73 17.00
C GLY A 266 -9.28 -0.72 17.23
N GLY A 267 -10.51 -1.16 17.45
CA GLY A 267 -11.61 -0.34 17.95
C GLY A 267 -12.16 0.69 16.97
N GLY A 268 -11.86 0.56 15.68
CA GLY A 268 -12.19 1.53 14.64
C GLY A 268 -11.05 2.46 14.25
N ASP A 269 -9.88 2.35 14.88
CA ASP A 269 -8.67 3.02 14.42
C ASP A 269 -8.17 2.39 13.11
N ILE A 270 -7.99 3.23 12.10
CA ILE A 270 -7.57 2.81 10.76
C ILE A 270 -6.21 2.10 10.80
N ARG A 271 -5.20 2.66 11.46
CA ARG A 271 -3.85 2.10 11.49
C ARG A 271 -3.84 0.75 12.19
N ALA A 272 -4.51 0.66 13.33
CA ALA A 272 -4.61 -0.58 14.10
C ALA A 272 -5.36 -1.69 13.35
N HIS A 273 -6.44 -1.35 12.63
CA HIS A 273 -7.14 -2.31 11.77
C HIS A 273 -6.22 -2.85 10.67
N HIS A 274 -5.53 -1.97 9.95
CA HIS A 274 -4.64 -2.37 8.86
C HIS A 274 -3.46 -3.22 9.35
N LEU A 275 -2.85 -2.85 10.48
CA LEU A 275 -1.82 -3.68 11.12
C LEU A 275 -2.37 -5.06 11.49
N TRP A 276 -3.56 -5.13 12.10
CA TRP A 276 -4.21 -6.39 12.46
C TRP A 276 -4.48 -7.28 11.24
N TRP A 277 -4.91 -6.68 10.13
CA TRP A 277 -5.21 -7.39 8.88
C TRP A 277 -3.93 -7.89 8.20
N LEU A 278 -2.93 -7.03 8.03
CA LEU A 278 -1.64 -7.37 7.42
C LEU A 278 -0.88 -8.43 8.23
N GLN A 279 -0.95 -8.42 9.56
CA GLN A 279 -0.35 -9.44 10.44
C GLN A 279 -0.85 -10.87 10.18
N ARG A 280 -2.02 -11.01 9.55
CA ARG A 280 -2.63 -12.30 9.23
C ARG A 280 -2.28 -12.79 7.84
N LEU A 281 -1.53 -12.02 7.05
CA LEU A 281 -1.02 -12.52 5.78
C LEU A 281 -0.04 -13.69 6.02
N PRO A 282 -0.19 -14.80 5.28
CA PRO A 282 0.76 -15.91 5.30
C PRO A 282 2.22 -15.47 5.08
N HIS A 283 3.12 -15.95 5.93
CA HIS A 283 4.53 -15.54 5.99
C HIS A 283 5.48 -16.71 6.33
N THR A 284 5.07 -17.95 6.03
CA THR A 284 5.83 -19.17 6.34
C THR A 284 6.43 -19.80 5.08
N THR A 285 7.47 -20.61 5.24
CA THR A 285 8.03 -21.39 4.11
C THR A 285 7.07 -22.50 3.67
N GLY A 286 7.06 -22.81 2.38
CA GLY A 286 6.27 -23.89 1.81
C GLY A 286 5.43 -23.42 0.64
N SER A 287 4.67 -24.33 0.04
CA SER A 287 3.72 -23.99 -1.02
C SER A 287 2.56 -24.97 -1.06
N SER A 288 1.41 -24.49 -1.53
CA SER A 288 0.21 -25.27 -1.78
C SER A 288 -0.36 -24.86 -3.13
N ALA A 289 -0.71 -25.84 -3.97
CA ALA A 289 -1.27 -25.57 -5.30
C ALA A 289 -0.43 -24.55 -6.10
N GLN A 290 0.91 -24.67 -6.03
CA GLN A 290 1.89 -23.80 -6.69
C GLN A 290 1.96 -22.35 -6.17
N VAL A 291 1.20 -21.99 -5.14
CA VAL A 291 1.28 -20.69 -4.47
C VAL A 291 2.14 -20.80 -3.21
N SER A 292 3.10 -19.89 -3.05
CA SER A 292 3.94 -19.78 -1.86
C SER A 292 3.10 -19.56 -0.60
N HIS A 293 3.52 -20.15 0.51
CA HIS A 293 2.98 -19.88 1.85
C HIS A 293 3.44 -18.54 2.43
N ASN A 294 4.35 -17.85 1.74
CA ASN A 294 4.77 -16.50 2.06
C ASN A 294 4.17 -15.52 1.03
N TRP A 295 3.06 -14.89 1.37
CA TRP A 295 2.35 -13.97 0.46
C TRP A 295 3.09 -12.63 0.32
N TRP A 296 3.87 -12.23 1.33
CA TRP A 296 4.71 -11.05 1.27
C TRP A 296 5.72 -11.08 0.12
N ASP A 297 6.15 -12.28 -0.31
CA ASP A 297 7.02 -12.43 -1.47
C ASP A 297 6.37 -11.87 -2.74
N TYR A 298 5.10 -12.18 -2.99
CA TYR A 298 4.37 -11.65 -4.15
C TYR A 298 4.09 -10.16 -3.99
N ILE A 299 3.67 -9.74 -2.78
CA ILE A 299 3.31 -8.35 -2.50
C ILE A 299 4.52 -7.44 -2.75
N MET A 300 5.70 -7.83 -2.26
CA MET A 300 6.93 -7.03 -2.35
C MET A 300 7.70 -7.25 -3.65
N ARG A 301 7.63 -8.43 -4.26
CA ARG A 301 8.30 -8.76 -5.52
C ARG A 301 7.25 -9.18 -6.55
N PRO A 302 6.49 -8.22 -7.12
CA PRO A 302 5.40 -8.52 -8.04
C PRO A 302 5.84 -9.33 -9.24
N GLU A 303 7.12 -9.26 -9.65
CA GLU A 303 7.72 -10.09 -10.71
C GLU A 303 7.55 -11.61 -10.50
N LEU A 304 7.28 -12.06 -9.28
CA LEU A 304 7.03 -13.47 -8.95
C LEU A 304 5.62 -13.95 -9.33
N VAL A 305 4.69 -13.04 -9.64
CA VAL A 305 3.33 -13.41 -10.04
C VAL A 305 3.32 -13.87 -11.49
N THR A 306 2.89 -15.09 -11.77
CA THR A 306 2.72 -15.54 -13.17
C THR A 306 1.51 -14.84 -13.79
N VAL A 307 1.70 -14.21 -14.96
CA VAL A 307 0.66 -13.50 -15.71
C VAL A 307 0.33 -14.28 -16.98
#